data_AF-A0A6L7JJC1-F1
#
_entry.id   AF-A0A6L7JJC1-F1
#
_cell.length_a   1.000
_cell.length_b   1.000
_cell.length_c   1.000
_cell.angle_alpha   90.00
_cell.angle_beta   90.00
_cell.angle_gamma   90.00
#
_symmetry.space_group_name_H-M   'P 1'
#
loop_
_entity.id
_entity.type
_entity.pdbx_description
1 polymer ?
#
loop_
_entity_poly.entity_id
_entity_poly.type
_entity_poly.pdbx_seq_one_letter_code
_entity_poly.pdbx_strand_id
1 'polypeptide(L)'
;MTLETTRNPAALVEITELVDRLLDAIDGELTSRSRVVDGLLDLRLAAAELPEVLIQVDEHLAALPGNTTVANGWWMEALADLRNTAAN
;
A
#
# COMPACT_ATOMS: atom_id res chain seq x y z
N MET A 1 25.61 -14.13 11.81
CA MET A 1 25.32 -14.20 10.38
C MET A 1 24.24 -13.17 10.12
N THR A 2 24.66 -11.94 9.88
CA THR A 2 23.76 -10.80 9.62
C THR A 2 23.26 -11.01 8.21
N LEU A 3 22.00 -11.44 8.07
CA LEU A 3 21.33 -11.42 6.78
C LEU A 3 21.17 -9.94 6.45
N GLU A 4 22.12 -9.39 5.69
CA GLU A 4 21.90 -8.16 4.96
C GLU A 4 20.81 -8.48 3.95
N THR A 5 19.55 -8.29 4.37
CA THR A 5 18.39 -8.27 3.48
C THR A 5 18.72 -7.25 2.40
N THR A 6 19.23 -7.73 1.28
CA THR A 6 19.54 -6.89 0.14
C THR A 6 18.19 -6.44 -0.37
N ARG A 7 17.83 -5.18 -0.07
CA ARG A 7 16.54 -4.63 -0.44
C ARG A 7 16.36 -4.81 -1.94
N ASN A 8 15.33 -5.54 -2.34
CA ASN A 8 15.12 -5.85 -3.75
C ASN A 8 14.73 -4.55 -4.49
N PRO A 9 15.59 -4.00 -5.36
CA PRO A 9 15.29 -2.75 -6.07
C PRO A 9 14.11 -2.91 -7.02
N ALA A 10 13.84 -4.12 -7.52
CA ALA A 10 12.68 -4.39 -8.38
C ALA A 10 11.37 -4.28 -7.58
N ALA A 11 11.33 -4.83 -6.36
CA ALA A 11 10.15 -4.73 -5.49
C ALA A 11 9.81 -3.27 -5.16
N LEU A 12 10.83 -2.43 -4.92
CA LEU A 12 10.62 -0.99 -4.69
C LEU A 12 10.02 -0.29 -5.91
N VAL A 13 10.50 -0.61 -7.12
CA VAL A 13 9.94 -0.06 -8.37
C VAL A 13 8.49 -0.51 -8.54
N GLU A 14 8.20 -1.80 -8.37
CA GLU A 14 6.85 -2.35 -8.52
C GLU A 14 5.85 -1.71 -7.54
N ILE A 15 6.24 -1.55 -6.27
CA ILE A 15 5.41 -0.89 -5.26
C ILE A 15 5.17 0.57 -5.64
N THR A 16 6.23 1.30 -6.05
CA THR A 16 6.11 2.72 -6.43
C THR A 16 5.17 2.90 -7.61
N GLU A 17 5.34 2.10 -8.66
CA GLU A 17 4.47 2.14 -9.84
C GLU A 17 3.01 1.77 -9.51
N LEU A 18 2.81 0.78 -8.63
CA LEU A 18 1.46 0.42 -8.17
C LEU A 18 0.82 1.54 -7.34
N VAL A 19 1.56 2.14 -6.41
CA VAL A 19 1.09 3.29 -5.62
C VAL A 19 0.69 4.44 -6.53
N ASP A 20 1.53 4.80 -7.51
CA ASP A 20 1.24 5.89 -8.44
C ASP A 20 -0.03 5.59 -9.26
N ARG A 21 -0.20 4.36 -9.75
CA ARG A 21 -1.45 3.95 -10.44
C ARG A 21 -2.67 4.01 -9.53
N LEU A 22 -2.54 3.64 -8.26
CA LEU A 22 -3.64 3.70 -7.30
C LEU A 22 -4.02 5.13 -6.96
N LEU A 23 -3.04 6.04 -6.86
CA LEU A 23 -3.26 7.47 -6.66
C LEU A 23 -3.94 8.11 -7.89
N ASP A 24 -3.49 7.79 -9.11
CA ASP A 24 -4.09 8.30 -10.34
C ASP A 24 -5.54 7.83 -10.55
N ALA A 25 -5.91 6.69 -9.97
CA ALA A 25 -7.27 6.14 -10.02
C ALA A 25 -8.22 6.76 -8.98
N ILE A 26 -7.71 7.60 -8.07
CA ILE A 26 -8.55 8.29 -7.08
C ILE A 26 -9.28 9.44 -7.75
N ASP A 27 -10.61 9.40 -7.66
CA ASP A 27 -11.51 10.44 -8.15
C ASP A 27 -12.56 10.78 -7.07
N GLY A 28 -12.95 12.04 -7.00
CA GLY A 28 -13.91 12.56 -6.02
C GLY A 28 -13.44 12.52 -4.56
N GLU A 29 -14.38 12.37 -3.62
CA GLU A 29 -14.12 12.40 -2.17
C GLU A 29 -14.05 10.99 -1.53
N LEU A 30 -14.67 9.99 -2.14
CA LEU A 30 -14.83 8.65 -1.60
C LEU A 30 -14.42 7.59 -2.62
N THR A 31 -13.74 6.54 -2.15
CA THR A 31 -13.45 5.33 -2.92
C THR A 31 -14.24 4.16 -2.35
N SER A 32 -14.69 3.24 -3.20
CA SER A 32 -15.35 2.02 -2.74
C SER A 32 -14.41 1.18 -1.87
N ARG A 33 -14.91 0.68 -0.74
CA ARG A 33 -14.12 -0.12 0.20
C ARG A 33 -13.49 -1.35 -0.46
N SER A 34 -14.19 -2.01 -1.39
CA SER A 34 -13.63 -3.16 -2.10
C SER A 34 -12.41 -2.78 -2.94
N ARG A 35 -12.44 -1.64 -3.64
CA ARG A 35 -11.28 -1.16 -4.42
C ARG A 35 -10.07 -0.86 -3.54
N VAL A 36 -10.30 -0.30 -2.35
CA VAL A 36 -9.22 -0.06 -1.38
C VAL A 36 -8.63 -1.39 -0.89
N VAL A 37 -9.46 -2.37 -0.56
CA VAL A 37 -9.02 -3.70 -0.16
C VAL A 37 -8.23 -4.38 -1.28
N ASP A 38 -8.74 -4.36 -2.51
CA ASP A 38 -8.06 -4.94 -3.67
C ASP A 38 -6.68 -4.29 -3.88
N GLY A 39 -6.61 -2.94 -3.82
CA GLY A 39 -5.34 -2.22 -3.93
C GLY A 39 -4.34 -2.57 -2.82
N LEU A 40 -4.80 -2.72 -1.57
CA LEU A 40 -3.96 -3.18 -0.46
C LEU A 40 -3.47 -4.62 -0.65
N LEU A 41 -4.32 -5.52 -1.16
CA LEU A 41 -3.92 -6.90 -1.44
C LEU A 41 -2.91 -6.99 -2.60
N ASP A 42 -3.06 -6.18 -3.64
CA ASP A 42 -2.09 -6.06 -4.73
C ASP A 42 -0.75 -5.54 -4.20
N LEU A 43 -0.76 -4.54 -3.32
CA LEU A 43 0.44 -4.01 -2.66
C LEU A 43 1.10 -5.08 -1.78
N ARG A 44 0.31 -5.90 -1.08
CA ARG A 44 0.81 -7.03 -0.30
C ARG A 44 1.56 -8.05 -1.15
N LEU A 45 1.08 -8.30 -2.38
CA LEU A 45 1.73 -9.21 -3.32
C LEU A 45 3.03 -8.62 -3.85
N ALA A 46 3.03 -7.34 -4.26
CA ALA A 46 4.24 -6.65 -4.72
C ALA A 46 5.32 -6.54 -3.61
N ALA A 47 4.88 -6.44 -2.35
CA ALA A 47 5.76 -6.32 -1.19
C ALA A 47 6.17 -7.66 -0.56
N ALA A 48 5.98 -8.81 -1.25
CA ALA A 48 6.22 -10.14 -0.67
C ALA A 48 7.59 -10.34 0.00
N GLU A 49 8.61 -9.61 -0.47
CA GLU A 49 10.00 -9.68 0.04
C GLU A 49 10.37 -8.52 0.99
N LEU A 50 9.42 -7.64 1.33
CA LEU A 50 9.63 -6.47 2.20
C LEU A 50 8.75 -6.59 3.47
N PRO A 51 9.24 -7.26 4.53
CA PRO A 51 8.47 -7.52 5.75
C PRO A 51 7.88 -6.26 6.38
N GLU A 52 8.62 -5.14 6.37
CA GLU A 52 8.17 -3.87 6.91
C GLU A 52 6.93 -3.32 6.19
N VAL A 53 6.88 -3.44 4.86
CA VAL A 53 5.73 -3.02 4.05
C VAL A 53 4.56 -3.98 4.27
N LEU A 54 4.81 -5.30 4.34
CA LEU A 54 3.77 -6.29 4.61
C LEU A 54 3.05 -6.05 5.93
N ILE A 55 3.80 -5.74 7.00
CA ILE A 55 3.23 -5.42 8.31
C ILE A 55 2.30 -4.21 8.19
N GLN A 56 2.76 -3.15 7.52
CA GLN A 56 1.96 -1.93 7.38
C GLN A 56 0.72 -2.13 6.50
N VAL A 57 0.80 -2.94 5.44
CA VAL A 57 -0.38 -3.32 4.65
C VAL A 57 -1.40 -4.07 5.51
N ASP A 58 -0.95 -5.03 6.31
CA ASP A 58 -1.81 -5.81 7.20
C ASP A 58 -2.47 -4.91 8.28
N GLU A 59 -1.74 -3.91 8.80
CA GLU A 59 -2.27 -2.89 9.70
C GLU A 59 -3.35 -2.03 9.04
N HIS A 60 -3.13 -1.54 7.81
CA HIS A 60 -4.13 -0.77 7.07
C HIS A 60 -5.38 -1.60 6.73
N LEU A 61 -5.23 -2.89 6.38
CA LEU A 61 -6.36 -3.81 6.16
C LEU A 61 -7.19 -4.00 7.44
N ALA A 62 -6.54 -4.12 8.60
CA ALA A 62 -7.21 -4.27 9.88
C ALA A 62 -7.91 -2.97 10.35
N ALA A 63 -7.33 -1.81 10.05
CA ALA A 63 -7.82 -0.50 10.48
C ALA A 63 -8.74 0.19 9.45
N LEU A 64 -9.14 -0.53 8.39
CA LEU A 64 -9.80 0.06 7.23
C LEU A 64 -11.14 0.70 7.64
N PRO A 65 -11.36 2.01 7.39
CA PRO A 65 -12.54 2.72 7.85
C PRO A 65 -13.75 2.49 6.95
N GLY A 66 -14.94 2.84 7.46
CA GLY A 66 -16.20 2.80 6.72
C GLY A 66 -16.70 1.39 6.38
N ASN A 67 -17.99 1.26 6.07
CA ASN A 67 -18.60 -0.05 5.76
C ASN A 67 -18.58 -0.37 4.26
N THR A 68 -18.75 0.63 3.41
CA THR A 68 -18.88 0.46 1.94
C THR A 68 -17.99 1.39 1.13
N THR A 69 -17.57 2.51 1.73
CA THR A 69 -16.69 3.51 1.14
C THR A 69 -15.67 3.97 2.16
N VAL A 70 -14.56 4.47 1.65
CA VAL A 70 -13.41 5.00 2.39
C VAL A 70 -13.17 6.42 1.90
N ALA A 71 -12.87 7.33 2.82
CA ALA A 71 -12.50 8.70 2.46
C ALA A 71 -11.17 8.70 1.69
N ASN A 72 -11.12 9.41 0.57
CA ASN A 72 -9.92 9.47 -0.25
C ASN A 72 -8.73 10.07 0.52
N GLY A 73 -8.96 10.95 1.50
CA GLY A 73 -7.93 11.44 2.42
C GLY A 73 -7.20 10.30 3.14
N TRP A 74 -7.96 9.39 3.77
CA TRP A 74 -7.38 8.21 4.45
C TRP A 74 -6.62 7.33 3.45
N TRP A 75 -7.19 7.13 2.25
CA TRP A 75 -6.58 6.25 1.26
C TRP A 75 -5.26 6.80 0.72
N MET A 76 -5.21 8.09 0.42
CA MET A 76 -3.99 8.77 -0.01
C MET A 76 -2.91 8.75 1.08
N GLU A 77 -3.29 8.97 2.34
CA GLU A 77 -2.35 8.86 3.48
C GLU A 77 -1.77 7.45 3.59
N ALA A 78 -2.60 6.41 3.54
CA ALA A 78 -2.13 5.02 3.58
C ALA A 78 -1.17 4.68 2.42
N LEU A 79 -1.47 5.13 1.20
CA LEU A 79 -0.59 4.94 0.05
C LEU A 79 0.75 5.68 0.19
N ALA A 80 0.73 6.90 0.73
CA ALA A 80 1.94 7.67 1.00
C ALA A 80 2.82 7.01 2.07
N ASP A 81 2.22 6.51 3.14
CA ASP A 81 2.90 5.81 4.22
C ASP A 81 3.58 4.53 3.70
N LEU A 82 2.88 3.73 2.91
CA LEU A 82 3.43 2.51 2.30
C LEU A 82 4.62 2.80 1.38
N ARG A 83 4.52 3.85 0.55
CA ARG A 83 5.64 4.29 -0.30
C ARG A 83 6.84 4.71 0.52
N ASN A 84 6.62 5.46 1.60
CA ASN A 84 7.71 5.90 2.49
C ASN A 84 8.39 4.72 3.19
N THR A 85 7.62 3.74 3.66
CA THR A 85 8.16 2.53 4.28
C THR A 85 8.95 1.68 3.30
N ALA A 86 8.49 1.55 2.05
CA ALA A 86 9.25 0.83 1.02
C ALA A 86 10.60 1.50 0.70
N ALA A 87 10.68 2.83 0.80
CA ALA A 87 11.89 3.60 0.50
C ALA A 87 12.91 3.68 1.65
N ASN A 88 12.48 3.51 2.91
CA ASN A 88 13.25 3.80 4.14
C ASN A 88 13.98 2.60 4.72
#